data_AF-A0A7V4PMZ6-F1
#
_entry.id   AF-A0A7V4PMZ6-F1
#
_cell.length_a   1.000
_cell.length_b   1.000
_cell.length_c   1.000
_cell.angle_alpha   90.00
_cell.angle_beta   90.00
_cell.angle_gamma   90.00
#
_symmetry.space_group_name_H-M   'P 1'
#
loop_
_entity.id
_entity.type
_entity.pdbx_description
1 polymer ?
#
loop_
_entity_poly.entity_id
_entity_poly.type
_entity_poly.pdbx_seq_one_letter_code
_entity_poly.pdbx_strand_id
1 'polypeptide(L)'
;MRKRMIILVVFISLFLLSGNAIAQGPNIKEGLWEITTTIEESGMPKEMLRQTYKHCLTKNDYIPYKEEKDKECKVTKFDVKGNTVSWVVKCKDEEGTSIGNGRVTYRGDTFEGLIKFKDPEGEITMTMKGKWVGKCQK
;
A
#
# COMPACT_ATOMS: atom_id res chain seq x y z
N MET A 1 26.43 -34.45 39.42
CA MET A 1 25.83 -33.11 39.57
C MET A 1 26.41 -32.08 38.60
N ARG A 2 27.75 -31.92 38.50
CA ARG A 2 28.43 -30.98 37.59
C ARG A 2 28.05 -31.10 36.10
N LYS A 3 27.91 -32.33 35.56
CA LYS A 3 27.46 -32.58 34.17
C LYS A 3 26.00 -32.20 33.90
N ARG A 4 25.09 -32.43 34.87
CA ARG A 4 23.68 -32.02 34.78
C ARG A 4 23.53 -30.48 34.83
N MET A 5 24.41 -29.82 35.58
CA MET A 5 24.46 -28.35 35.67
C MET A 5 24.98 -27.70 34.38
N ILE A 6 25.95 -28.32 33.70
CA ILE A 6 26.46 -27.85 32.39
C ILE A 6 25.38 -27.99 31.29
N ILE A 7 24.61 -29.09 31.29
CA ILE A 7 23.53 -29.31 30.30
C ILE A 7 22.40 -28.29 30.47
N LEU A 8 22.06 -27.92 31.71
CA LEU A 8 21.05 -26.89 32.01
C LEU A 8 21.48 -25.48 31.55
N VAL A 9 22.77 -25.14 31.67
CA VAL A 9 23.29 -23.83 31.23
C VAL A 9 23.30 -23.70 29.70
N VAL A 10 23.59 -24.79 28.97
CA VAL A 10 23.56 -24.80 27.50
C VAL A 10 22.13 -24.70 26.95
N PHE A 11 21.13 -25.26 27.63
CA PHE A 11 19.73 -25.12 27.23
C PHE A 11 19.17 -23.71 27.48
N ILE A 12 19.64 -23.01 28.52
CA ILE A 12 19.20 -21.64 28.82
C ILE A 12 19.84 -20.61 27.87
N SER A 13 21.05 -20.85 27.36
CA SER A 13 21.69 -19.92 26.41
C SER A 13 21.08 -19.96 25.00
N LEU A 14 20.37 -21.03 24.64
CA LEU A 14 19.75 -21.17 23.31
C LEU A 14 18.42 -20.42 23.16
N PHE A 15 17.84 -19.91 24.26
CA PHE A 15 16.52 -19.25 24.25
C PHE A 15 16.60 -17.71 24.10
N LEU A 16 17.81 -17.13 24.08
CA LEU A 16 18.00 -15.66 24.00
C LEU A 16 18.18 -15.12 22.57
N LEU A 17 18.10 -15.97 21.54
CA LEU A 17 18.11 -15.57 20.13
C LEU A 17 16.71 -15.54 19.49
N SER A 18 15.66 -15.30 20.28
CA SER A 18 14.39 -14.82 19.72
C SER A 18 14.58 -13.37 19.27
N GLY A 19 15.17 -13.20 18.09
CA GLY A 19 15.30 -11.91 17.43
C GLY A 19 13.90 -11.31 17.27
N ASN A 20 13.68 -10.16 17.89
CA ASN A 20 12.51 -9.34 17.63
C ASN A 20 12.56 -8.96 16.15
N ALA A 21 11.81 -9.67 15.31
CA ALA A 21 11.49 -9.19 13.97
C ALA A 21 10.62 -7.94 14.18
N ILE A 22 11.26 -6.79 14.29
CA ILE A 22 10.56 -5.50 14.25
C ILE A 22 9.88 -5.50 12.89
N ALA A 23 8.54 -5.61 12.89
CA ALA A 23 7.72 -5.38 11.72
C ALA A 23 7.94 -3.92 11.31
N GLN A 24 9.02 -3.66 10.59
CA GLN A 24 9.27 -2.38 9.96
C GLN A 24 8.15 -2.23 8.94
N GLY A 25 7.24 -1.31 9.22
CA GLY A 25 6.22 -0.90 8.25
C GLY A 25 6.87 -0.43 6.95
N PRO A 26 6.07 -0.07 5.94
CA PRO A 26 6.61 0.25 4.62
C PRO A 26 7.68 1.34 4.71
N ASN A 27 8.73 1.22 3.89
CA ASN A 27 9.75 2.25 3.74
C ASN A 27 9.17 3.49 3.01
N ILE A 28 8.29 4.21 3.69
CA ILE A 28 7.63 5.43 3.19
C ILE A 28 8.20 6.65 3.90
N LYS A 29 8.54 7.66 3.10
CA LYS A 29 8.84 9.01 3.58
C LYS A 29 7.55 9.82 3.72
N GLU A 30 7.25 10.26 4.94
CA GLU A 30 6.06 11.06 5.19
C GLU A 30 6.14 12.43 4.50
N GLY A 31 5.02 12.90 3.96
CA GLY A 31 4.92 14.21 3.35
C GLY A 31 4.05 14.23 2.10
N LEU A 32 4.28 15.25 1.27
CA LEU A 32 3.58 15.47 0.02
C LEU A 32 4.23 14.63 -1.08
N TRP A 33 3.41 13.87 -1.78
CA TRP A 33 3.79 13.04 -2.92
C TRP A 33 3.12 13.55 -4.18
N GLU A 34 3.88 13.62 -5.27
CA GLU A 34 3.35 13.77 -6.61
C GLU A 34 3.17 12.37 -7.21
N ILE A 35 1.93 12.08 -7.60
CA ILE A 35 1.49 10.74 -7.97
C ILE A 35 0.93 10.82 -9.38
N THR A 36 1.45 9.97 -10.25
CA THR A 36 0.98 9.81 -11.62
C THR A 36 0.32 8.45 -11.75
N THR A 37 -0.97 8.45 -12.04
CA THR A 37 -1.73 7.24 -12.42
C THR A 37 -1.77 7.14 -13.94
N THR A 38 -1.57 5.94 -14.47
CA THR A 38 -1.70 5.64 -15.90
C THR A 38 -2.68 4.49 -16.08
N ILE A 39 -3.71 4.68 -16.90
CA ILE A 39 -4.65 3.62 -17.30
C ILE A 39 -3.96 2.81 -18.41
N GLU A 40 -3.80 1.51 -18.19
CA GLU A 40 -3.25 0.60 -19.17
C GLU A 40 -4.36 0.22 -20.14
N GLU A 41 -4.22 0.67 -21.39
CA GLU A 41 -5.09 0.30 -22.51
C GLU A 41 -6.59 0.54 -22.27
N SER A 42 -6.99 1.80 -22.34
CA SER A 42 -8.38 2.11 -22.63
C SER A 42 -8.46 2.74 -24.02
N GLY A 43 -9.54 2.50 -24.76
CA GLY A 43 -9.80 3.17 -26.04
C GLY A 43 -10.02 4.69 -25.93
N MET A 44 -9.60 5.30 -24.82
CA MET A 44 -9.72 6.72 -24.50
C MET A 44 -8.51 7.52 -25.02
N PRO A 45 -8.65 8.84 -25.24
CA PRO A 45 -7.55 9.71 -25.65
C PRO A 45 -6.36 9.67 -24.68
N LYS A 46 -5.13 9.72 -25.23
CA LYS A 46 -3.88 9.57 -24.47
C LYS A 46 -3.71 10.58 -23.34
N GLU A 47 -4.24 11.78 -23.52
CA GLU A 47 -4.23 12.88 -22.56
C GLU A 47 -5.06 12.56 -21.31
N MET A 48 -6.08 11.71 -21.42
CA MET A 48 -6.90 11.26 -20.29
C MET A 48 -6.35 9.99 -19.62
N LEU A 49 -5.48 9.23 -20.30
CA LEU A 49 -4.89 8.01 -19.75
C LEU A 49 -3.94 8.27 -18.60
N ARG A 50 -3.39 9.47 -18.47
CA ARG A 50 -2.41 9.82 -17.45
C ARG A 50 -2.85 11.03 -16.66
N GLN A 51 -3.01 10.84 -15.36
CA GLN A 51 -3.36 11.91 -14.44
C GLN A 51 -2.30 12.04 -13.36
N THR A 52 -1.88 13.28 -13.10
CA THR A 52 -0.93 13.61 -12.03
C THR A 52 -1.62 14.48 -10.99
N TYR A 53 -1.47 14.11 -9.73
CA TYR A 53 -2.02 14.85 -8.59
C TYR A 53 -1.05 14.78 -7.41
N LYS A 54 -1.30 15.62 -6.40
CA LYS A 54 -0.52 15.61 -5.17
C LYS A 54 -1.36 15.11 -4.01
N HIS A 55 -0.77 14.28 -3.16
CA HIS A 55 -1.44 13.72 -2.00
C HIS A 55 -0.48 13.57 -0.83
N CYS A 56 -1.00 13.73 0.38
CA CYS A 56 -0.23 13.63 1.60
C CYS A 56 -0.27 12.20 2.11
N LEU A 57 0.90 11.59 2.30
CA LEU A 57 1.03 10.23 2.81
C LEU A 57 1.81 10.23 4.12
N THR A 58 1.39 9.38 5.04
CA THR A 58 2.02 9.20 6.36
C THR A 58 2.26 7.73 6.64
N LYS A 59 3.01 7.40 7.70
CA LYS A 59 3.16 6.00 8.15
C LYS A 59 1.90 5.42 8.79
N ASN A 60 0.84 6.20 8.96
CA ASN A 60 -0.46 5.72 9.42
C ASN A 60 -1.51 5.72 8.28
N ASP A 61 -1.19 6.37 7.16
CA ASP A 61 -2.05 6.47 5.98
C ASP A 61 -1.17 6.48 4.73
N TYR A 62 -0.89 5.28 4.23
CA TYR A 62 -0.03 5.01 3.09
C TYR A 62 -0.81 4.29 1.98
N ILE A 63 -2.11 4.54 1.86
CA ILE A 63 -2.85 4.21 0.64
C ILE A 63 -2.85 5.48 -0.22
N PRO A 64 -2.26 5.47 -1.43
CA PRO A 64 -2.24 6.63 -2.33
C PRO A 64 -3.58 6.79 -3.04
N TYR A 65 -4.68 6.82 -2.30
CA TYR A 65 -6.03 6.92 -2.84
C TYR A 65 -6.73 8.15 -2.25
N LYS A 66 -7.46 8.85 -3.11
CA LYS A 66 -8.33 9.94 -2.70
C LYS A 66 -9.75 9.38 -2.59
N GLU A 67 -10.31 9.36 -1.38
CA GLU A 67 -11.73 9.06 -1.22
C GLU A 67 -12.57 10.07 -2.02
N GLU A 68 -13.40 9.56 -2.93
CA GLU A 68 -14.44 10.33 -3.58
C GLU A 68 -15.64 10.44 -2.63
N LYS A 69 -16.06 11.67 -2.33
CA LYS A 69 -17.08 11.94 -1.29
C LYS A 69 -18.46 11.41 -1.62
N ASP A 70 -18.73 11.12 -2.90
CA ASP A 70 -20.06 10.83 -3.42
C ASP A 70 -20.34 9.32 -3.59
N LYS A 71 -19.39 8.44 -3.22
CA LYS A 71 -19.53 6.98 -3.34
C LYS A 71 -19.35 6.29 -2.00
N GLU A 72 -20.19 5.30 -1.70
CA GLU A 72 -20.00 4.44 -0.52
C GLU A 72 -18.85 3.45 -0.75
N CYS A 73 -17.61 3.94 -0.69
CA CYS A 73 -16.40 3.14 -0.82
C CYS A 73 -15.90 2.68 0.56
N LYS A 74 -15.70 1.37 0.73
CA LYS A 74 -15.15 0.78 1.96
C LYS A 74 -13.92 -0.05 1.66
N VAL A 75 -12.85 0.19 2.42
CA VAL A 75 -11.70 -0.72 2.45
C VAL A 75 -12.10 -1.98 3.20
N THR A 76 -12.13 -3.12 2.51
CA THR A 76 -12.59 -4.40 3.06
C THR A 76 -11.47 -5.36 3.41
N LYS A 77 -10.28 -5.16 2.82
CA LYS A 77 -9.07 -5.92 3.13
C LYS A 77 -7.87 -4.99 3.06
N PHE A 78 -6.90 -5.26 3.92
CA PHE A 78 -5.67 -4.52 4.02
C PHE A 78 -4.57 -5.44 4.53
N ASP A 79 -3.42 -5.42 3.89
CA ASP A 79 -2.27 -6.26 4.20
C ASP A 79 -0.97 -5.50 3.97
N VAL A 80 0.00 -5.68 4.86
CA VAL A 80 1.31 -5.04 4.81
C VAL A 80 2.38 -6.12 4.92
N LYS A 81 3.19 -6.25 3.87
CA LYS A 81 4.28 -7.22 3.79
C LYS A 81 5.56 -6.49 3.43
N GLY A 82 6.35 -6.18 4.46
CA GLY A 82 7.55 -5.35 4.34
C GLY A 82 7.21 -3.99 3.73
N ASN A 83 7.75 -3.72 2.54
CA ASN A 83 7.55 -2.45 1.82
C ASN A 83 6.29 -2.41 0.97
N THR A 84 5.57 -3.52 0.84
CA THR A 84 4.41 -3.64 -0.03
C THR A 84 3.12 -3.60 0.79
N VAL A 85 2.22 -2.73 0.37
CA VAL A 85 0.88 -2.56 0.95
C VAL A 85 -0.13 -2.99 -0.11
N SER A 86 -1.09 -3.82 0.27
CA SER A 86 -2.18 -4.23 -0.61
C SER A 86 -3.51 -3.99 0.07
N TRP A 87 -4.51 -3.54 -0.69
CA TRP A 87 -5.83 -3.25 -0.17
C TRP A 87 -6.92 -3.63 -1.17
N VAL A 88 -8.13 -3.84 -0.66
CA VAL A 88 -9.33 -4.06 -1.48
C VAL A 88 -10.38 -3.04 -1.09
N VAL A 89 -10.75 -2.18 -2.03
CA VAL A 89 -11.88 -1.26 -1.90
C VAL A 89 -13.10 -1.90 -2.56
N LYS A 90 -14.25 -1.83 -1.90
CA LYS A 90 -15.54 -2.08 -2.53
C LYS A 90 -16.35 -0.81 -2.49
N CYS A 91 -16.78 -0.33 -3.64
CA CYS A 91 -17.68 0.81 -3.75
C CYS A 91 -19.06 0.31 -4.17
N LYS A 92 -20.10 0.87 -3.56
CA LYS A 92 -21.49 0.61 -3.93
C LYS A 92 -22.16 1.92 -4.33
N ASP A 93 -22.84 1.90 -5.45
CA ASP A 93 -23.64 2.99 -6.00
C ASP A 93 -24.94 2.44 -6.61
N GLU A 94 -25.73 3.30 -7.26
CA GLU A 94 -26.99 2.92 -7.91
C GLU A 94 -26.79 1.97 -9.11
N GLU A 95 -25.62 2.04 -9.75
CA GLU A 95 -25.27 1.26 -10.94
C GLU A 95 -24.75 -0.14 -10.60
N GLY A 96 -24.20 -0.32 -9.39
CA GLY A 96 -23.90 -1.65 -8.86
C GLY A 96 -22.83 -1.66 -7.78
N THR A 97 -21.96 -2.68 -7.85
CA THR A 97 -20.82 -2.83 -6.95
C THR A 97 -19.55 -2.91 -7.76
N SER A 98 -18.61 -2.01 -7.48
CA SER A 98 -17.26 -2.04 -8.04
C SER A 98 -16.25 -2.46 -6.99
N ILE A 99 -15.19 -3.14 -7.44
CA ILE A 99 -14.13 -3.68 -6.59
C ILE A 99 -12.78 -3.23 -7.14
N GLY A 100 -12.04 -2.49 -6.33
CA GLY A 100 -10.65 -2.09 -6.60
C GLY A 100 -9.68 -2.93 -5.78
N ASN A 101 -8.76 -3.63 -6.44
CA ASN A 101 -7.63 -4.32 -5.81
C ASN A 101 -6.36 -3.50 -6.05
N GLY A 102 -5.86 -2.86 -5.00
CA GLY A 102 -4.66 -2.03 -5.06
C GLY A 102 -3.46 -2.72 -4.43
N ARG A 103 -2.27 -2.44 -4.98
CA ARG A 103 -0.99 -2.74 -4.37
C ARG A 103 -0.01 -1.61 -4.64
N VAL A 104 0.76 -1.22 -3.64
CA VAL A 104 1.87 -0.27 -3.76
C VAL A 104 3.11 -0.82 -3.07
N THR A 105 4.28 -0.56 -3.63
CA THR A 105 5.57 -0.88 -3.00
C THR A 105 6.39 0.39 -2.83
N TYR A 106 6.67 0.73 -1.57
CA TYR A 106 7.41 1.93 -1.19
C TYR A 106 8.92 1.70 -1.18
N ARG A 107 9.69 2.69 -1.64
CA ARG A 107 11.16 2.66 -1.73
C ARG A 107 11.75 3.99 -1.24
N GLY A 108 11.37 4.40 -0.04
CA GLY A 108 11.80 5.67 0.57
C GLY A 108 11.01 6.85 0.02
N ASP A 109 11.56 7.51 -1.00
CA ASP A 109 11.02 8.72 -1.64
C ASP A 109 10.35 8.45 -2.99
N THR A 110 10.25 7.18 -3.39
CA THR A 110 9.51 6.73 -4.58
C THR A 110 8.58 5.56 -4.24
N PHE A 111 7.56 5.35 -5.05
CA PHE A 111 6.78 4.12 -5.04
C PHE A 111 6.28 3.75 -6.43
N GLU A 112 6.00 2.47 -6.62
CA GLU A 112 5.25 1.95 -7.76
C GLU A 112 4.05 1.17 -7.26
N GLY A 113 2.93 1.30 -7.97
CA GLY A 113 1.69 0.63 -7.64
C GLY A 113 0.93 0.14 -8.86
N LEU A 114 0.01 -0.78 -8.60
CA LEU A 114 -0.93 -1.35 -9.55
C LEU A 114 -2.31 -1.35 -8.90
N ILE A 115 -3.32 -0.93 -9.64
CA ILE A 115 -4.72 -1.03 -9.26
C ILE A 115 -5.43 -1.82 -10.36
N LYS A 116 -6.12 -2.87 -9.96
CA LYS A 116 -7.10 -3.56 -10.81
C LYS A 116 -8.49 -3.17 -10.35
N PHE A 117 -9.19 -2.43 -11.19
CA PHE A 117 -10.54 -1.98 -10.92
C PHE A 117 -11.51 -2.83 -11.73
N LYS A 118 -12.55 -3.36 -11.09
CA LYS A 118 -13.60 -4.14 -11.74
C LYS A 118 -14.95 -3.56 -11.40
N ASP A 119 -15.75 -3.29 -12.40
CA ASP A 119 -17.13 -2.85 -12.31
C ASP A 119 -18.03 -3.80 -13.14
N PRO A 120 -19.35 -3.54 -13.24
CA PRO A 120 -20.23 -4.33 -14.10
C PRO A 120 -19.90 -4.27 -15.60
N GLU A 121 -19.20 -3.24 -16.07
CA GLU A 121 -18.87 -3.03 -17.50
C GLU A 121 -17.58 -3.74 -17.91
N GLY A 122 -16.63 -3.92 -16.98
CA GLY A 122 -15.37 -4.60 -17.28
C GLY A 122 -14.32 -4.54 -16.17
N GLU A 123 -13.08 -4.89 -16.54
CA GLU A 123 -11.91 -4.76 -15.69
C GLU A 123 -10.90 -3.80 -16.34
N ILE A 124 -10.44 -2.82 -15.57
CA ILE A 124 -9.45 -1.83 -15.97
C ILE A 124 -8.22 -2.00 -15.10
N THR A 125 -7.04 -2.03 -15.73
CA THR A 125 -5.76 -2.01 -15.02
C THR A 125 -5.15 -0.62 -15.06
N MET A 126 -4.66 -0.16 -13.92
CA MET A 126 -4.00 1.11 -13.76
C MET A 126 -2.65 0.90 -13.06
N THR A 127 -1.63 1.61 -13.50
CA THR A 127 -0.36 1.73 -12.78
C THR A 127 -0.23 3.08 -12.11
N MET A 128 0.54 3.13 -11.03
CA MET A 128 0.82 4.33 -10.28
C MET A 128 2.31 4.47 -10.07
N LYS A 129 2.82 5.69 -10.23
CA LYS A 129 4.18 6.05 -9.83
C LYS A 129 4.11 7.27 -8.94
N GLY A 130 4.78 7.21 -7.80
CA GLY A 130 4.83 8.31 -6.85
C GLY A 130 6.25 8.77 -6.58
N LYS A 131 6.42 10.08 -6.41
CA LYS A 131 7.66 10.69 -5.95
C LYS A 131 7.38 11.69 -4.82
N TRP A 132 8.17 11.64 -3.75
CA TRP A 132 8.09 12.59 -2.66
C TRP A 132 8.57 13.97 -3.13
N VAL A 133 7.78 15.02 -2.88
CA VAL A 133 8.03 16.39 -3.35
C VAL A 133 8.13 17.42 -2.23
N GLY A 134 7.86 17.05 -0.99
CA GLY A 134 8.03 17.99 0.13
C GLY A 134 7.26 17.60 1.38
N LYS A 135 7.21 18.52 2.35
CA LYS A 135 6.32 18.39 3.51
C LYS A 135 4.88 18.73 3.09
N CYS A 136 3.91 18.09 3.72
CA CYS A 136 2.52 18.51 3.62
C CYS A 136 2.35 19.95 4.10
N GLN A 137 1.54 20.73 3.40
CA GLN A 137 1.08 22.02 3.90
C GLN A 137 0.07 21.75 5.03
N LYS A 138 0.16 22.54 6.10
CA LYS A 138 -0.78 22.47 7.23
C LYS A 138 -2.10 23.14 6.88
#